data_AF-T2S8K3-F1
#
_entry.id   AF-T2S8K3-F1
#
_cell.length_a   1.000
_cell.length_b   1.000
_cell.length_c   1.000
_cell.angle_alpha   90.00
_cell.angle_beta   90.00
_cell.angle_gamma   90.00
#
_symmetry.space_group_name_H-M   'P 1'
#
loop_
_entity.id
_entity.type
_entity.pdbx_description
1 polymer ?
#
loop_
_entity_poly.entity_id
_entity_poly.type
_entity_poly.pdbx_seq_one_letter_code
_entity_poly.pdbx_strand_id
1 'polypeptide(L)'
;MKRELLSFTKKWNIPTIVVFTHTQAEAGDAFVQETQKIINEEWGFKGFIRAYVRVNSVAFSFRGLKVPVEGLEELVDETKKCLLDAIKNKKNHFLRIQKVKIQTRKQAMIEECKTIIHVASGAAGAAGLIPIPFSDALAIAPIQAGMIYKMNDAFGMDLDKSVAASLITGLLGVTAVAQVGRTIVNGFLKFIPIVGSVSGSATAAIITEGIGFAYLKVLEKCFNDETGEVNFPEIDMITSLFKESYFSLDSIKQLKP
;
A
#
# COMPACT_ATOMS: atom_id res chain seq x y z
N MET A 1 23.99 15.35 35.99
CA MET A 1 23.91 13.87 35.99
C MET A 1 22.51 13.29 35.77
N LYS A 2 21.53 13.39 36.71
CA LYS A 2 20.22 12.70 36.54
C LYS A 2 19.36 13.22 35.37
N ARG A 3 19.31 14.53 35.15
CA ARG A 3 18.60 15.14 34.00
C ARG A 3 19.27 14.83 32.66
N GLU A 4 20.60 14.75 32.63
CA GLU A 4 21.36 14.42 31.42
C GLU A 4 21.06 12.99 30.94
N LEU A 5 20.89 12.05 31.87
CA LEU A 5 20.59 10.66 31.54
C LEU A 5 19.19 10.50 30.92
N LEU A 6 18.18 11.18 31.48
CA LEU A 6 16.83 11.22 30.90
C LEU A 6 16.80 11.95 29.55
N SER A 7 17.60 13.02 29.40
CA SER A 7 17.72 13.71 28.12
C SER A 7 18.34 12.80 27.04
N PHE A 8 19.32 11.98 27.41
CA PHE A 8 19.94 11.00 26.53
C PHE A 8 18.95 9.91 26.14
N THR A 9 18.25 9.30 27.10
CA THR A 9 17.29 8.22 26.78
C THR A 9 16.11 8.74 25.96
N LYS A 10 15.65 9.97 26.16
CA LYS A 10 14.66 10.61 25.29
C LYS A 10 15.17 10.81 23.87
N LYS A 11 16.40 11.32 23.70
CA LYS A 11 16.99 11.58 22.37
C LYS A 11 17.01 10.34 21.49
N TRP A 12 17.28 9.17 22.09
CA TRP A 12 17.33 7.89 21.40
C TRP A 12 16.03 7.07 21.52
N ASN A 13 14.99 7.63 22.12
CA ASN A 13 13.71 6.98 22.40
C ASN A 13 13.86 5.60 23.09
N ILE A 14 14.82 5.50 24.02
CA ILE A 14 15.12 4.28 24.77
C ILE A 14 14.06 4.11 25.87
N PRO A 15 13.31 3.00 25.90
CA PRO A 15 12.38 2.69 26.98
C PRO A 15 13.09 2.76 28.34
N THR A 16 12.58 3.59 29.25
CA THR A 16 13.19 3.88 30.55
C THR A 16 12.20 3.55 31.67
N ILE A 17 12.65 2.76 32.65
CA ILE A 17 11.93 2.55 33.91
C ILE A 17 12.68 3.34 34.98
N VAL A 18 11.96 4.19 35.70
CA VAL A 18 12.53 4.97 36.79
C VAL A 18 12.34 4.18 38.08
N VAL A 19 13.44 3.74 38.66
CA VAL A 19 13.44 2.92 39.86
C VAL A 19 13.72 3.79 41.08
N PHE A 20 12.83 3.71 42.07
CA PHE A 20 12.99 4.36 43.35
C PHE A 20 13.46 3.35 44.38
N THR A 21 14.70 3.53 44.84
CA THR A 21 15.29 2.74 45.93
C THR A 21 15.23 3.55 47.22
N HIS A 22 14.81 2.94 48.33
CA HIS A 22 14.80 3.53 49.67
C HIS A 22 13.74 4.62 49.93
N THR A 23 12.45 4.32 49.72
CA THR A 23 11.33 5.27 49.82
C THR A 23 10.37 5.01 50.99
N GLN A 24 10.85 4.51 52.13
CA GLN A 24 9.95 4.14 53.24
C GLN A 24 9.75 5.27 54.26
N ALA A 25 8.53 5.32 54.82
CA ALA A 25 7.89 6.39 55.61
C ALA A 25 7.23 7.52 54.77
N GLU A 26 6.38 8.33 55.41
CA GLU A 26 5.57 9.41 54.79
C GLU A 26 6.41 10.39 53.92
N ALA A 27 7.69 10.58 54.27
CA ALA A 27 8.63 11.39 53.49
C ALA A 27 9.03 10.75 52.15
N GLY A 28 9.02 9.42 52.06
CA GLY A 28 9.33 8.68 50.83
C GLY A 28 8.20 8.73 49.81
N ASP A 29 6.94 8.76 50.26
CA ASP A 29 5.78 8.93 49.39
C ASP A 29 5.74 10.31 48.73
N ALA A 30 5.95 11.36 49.53
CA ALA A 30 6.04 12.72 49.04
C ALA A 30 7.19 12.87 48.01
N PHE A 31 8.34 12.25 48.28
CA PHE A 31 9.48 12.27 47.35
C PHE A 31 9.16 11.59 46.00
N VAL A 32 8.51 10.42 46.02
CA VAL A 32 8.13 9.71 44.79
C VAL A 32 7.09 10.51 44.01
N GLN A 33 6.07 11.04 44.67
CA GLN A 33 5.03 11.83 44.01
C GLN A 33 5.60 13.10 43.37
N GLU A 34 6.44 13.83 44.09
CA GLU A 34 7.06 15.05 43.55
C GLU A 34 8.01 14.73 42.39
N THR A 35 8.78 13.64 42.50
CA THR A 35 9.65 13.19 41.40
C THR A 35 8.84 12.79 40.17
N GLN A 36 7.76 12.03 40.35
CA GLN A 36 6.86 11.65 39.26
C GLN A 36 6.25 12.89 38.60
N LYS A 37 5.80 13.86 39.39
CA LYS A 37 5.25 15.13 38.88
C LYS A 37 6.29 15.88 38.02
N ILE A 38 7.49 16.13 38.55
CA ILE A 38 8.56 16.82 37.82
C ILE A 38 8.89 16.10 36.51
N ILE A 39 9.05 14.77 36.57
CA ILE A 39 9.39 13.98 35.39
C ILE A 39 8.25 14.00 34.37
N ASN A 40 7.00 13.88 34.82
CA ASN A 40 5.83 13.89 33.94
C ASN A 40 5.64 15.26 33.27
N GLU A 41 5.86 16.36 33.99
CA GLU A 41 5.78 17.72 33.47
C GLU A 41 6.89 18.02 32.46
N GLU A 42 8.14 17.67 32.75
CA GLU A 42 9.28 17.96 31.87
C GLU A 42 9.40 16.98 30.68
N TRP A 43 9.05 15.71 30.88
CA TRP A 43 9.41 14.62 29.95
C TRP A 43 8.21 13.81 29.43
N GLY A 44 7.08 13.82 30.14
CA GLY A 44 5.86 13.07 29.79
C GLY A 44 5.89 11.60 30.22
N PHE A 45 4.77 11.10 30.74
CA PHE A 45 4.59 9.69 31.11
C PHE A 45 4.02 8.85 29.95
N LYS A 46 4.35 7.56 29.90
CA LYS A 46 3.97 6.59 28.84
C LYS A 46 4.57 6.85 27.45
N GLY A 47 5.46 7.84 27.33
CA GLY A 47 6.35 8.03 26.20
C GLY A 47 7.58 7.11 26.27
N PHE A 48 8.79 7.67 26.27
CA PHE A 48 10.00 6.88 26.51
C PHE A 48 10.10 6.42 27.98
N ILE A 49 9.49 7.12 28.92
CA ILE A 49 9.34 6.70 30.32
C ILE A 49 8.14 5.77 30.43
N ARG A 50 8.41 4.50 30.72
CA ARG A 50 7.42 3.40 30.66
C ARG A 50 6.78 3.12 32.00
N ALA A 51 7.56 3.11 33.06
CA ALA A 51 7.08 2.78 34.39
C ALA A 51 7.89 3.49 35.47
N TYR A 52 7.25 3.63 36.62
CA TYR A 52 7.84 4.03 37.88
C TYR A 52 7.73 2.85 38.82
N VAL A 53 8.85 2.29 39.28
CA VAL A 53 8.84 1.11 40.14
C VAL A 53 9.57 1.42 41.43
N ARG A 54 9.01 1.02 42.56
CA ARG A 54 9.68 1.10 43.86
C ARG A 54 10.29 -0.25 44.18
N VAL A 55 11.55 -0.28 44.62
CA VAL A 55 12.22 -1.54 44.94
C VAL A 55 12.94 -1.43 46.27
N ASN A 56 12.74 -2.45 47.10
CA ASN A 56 13.57 -2.73 48.27
C ASN A 56 14.29 -4.06 48.07
N SER A 57 15.60 -4.03 47.85
CA SER A 57 16.40 -5.22 47.51
C SER A 57 16.86 -6.04 48.71
N VAL A 58 16.82 -5.48 49.93
CA VAL A 58 17.31 -6.13 51.15
C VAL A 58 16.32 -5.91 52.28
N ALA A 59 15.99 -6.97 53.02
CA ALA A 59 15.21 -6.84 54.23
C ALA A 59 16.02 -6.09 55.30
N PHE A 60 15.49 -5.01 55.86
CA PHE A 60 16.17 -4.22 56.88
C PHE A 60 15.23 -3.94 58.06
N SER A 61 15.81 -3.62 59.23
CA SER A 61 15.03 -3.26 60.41
C SER A 61 14.94 -1.74 60.53
N PHE A 62 13.72 -1.22 60.66
CA PHE A 62 13.48 0.19 60.94
C PHE A 62 12.62 0.31 62.20
N ARG A 63 13.15 1.00 63.23
CA ARG A 63 12.47 1.16 64.53
C ARG A 63 11.96 -0.15 65.15
N GLY A 64 12.68 -1.26 64.97
CA GLY A 64 12.31 -2.58 65.50
C GLY A 64 11.34 -3.39 64.63
N LEU A 65 10.79 -2.82 63.56
CA LEU A 65 9.96 -3.53 62.58
C LEU A 65 10.83 -4.05 61.42
N LYS A 66 10.61 -5.31 61.01
CA LYS A 66 11.27 -5.91 59.84
C LYS A 66 10.52 -5.52 58.57
N VAL A 67 11.22 -4.84 57.68
CA VAL A 67 10.72 -4.50 56.34
C VAL A 67 11.14 -5.60 55.37
N PRO A 68 10.21 -6.23 54.63
CA PRO A 68 10.55 -7.26 53.65
C PRO A 68 11.11 -6.68 52.34
N VAL A 69 11.69 -7.56 51.53
CA VAL A 69 12.04 -7.28 50.13
C VAL A 69 10.74 -7.10 49.35
N GLU A 70 10.64 -6.07 48.51
CA GLU A 70 9.41 -5.73 47.78
C GLU A 70 9.73 -5.06 46.43
N GLY A 71 8.85 -5.25 45.44
CA GLY A 71 8.87 -4.52 44.17
C GLY A 71 9.83 -5.02 43.08
N LEU A 72 10.66 -6.03 43.38
CA LEU A 72 11.53 -6.64 42.37
C LEU A 72 10.74 -7.36 41.27
N GLU A 73 9.68 -8.08 41.63
CA GLU A 73 8.81 -8.78 40.65
C GLU A 73 8.18 -7.77 39.68
N GLU A 74 7.66 -6.65 40.19
CA GLU A 74 7.12 -5.56 39.37
C GLU A 74 8.18 -4.98 38.41
N LEU A 75 9.41 -4.76 38.89
CA LEU A 75 10.50 -4.28 38.04
C LEU A 75 10.82 -5.27 36.91
N VAL A 76 10.85 -6.57 37.21
CA VAL A 76 11.10 -7.62 36.21
C VAL A 76 9.98 -7.65 35.18
N ASP A 77 8.72 -7.54 35.60
CA ASP A 77 7.56 -7.54 34.72
C ASP A 77 7.52 -6.30 33.81
N GLU A 78 7.78 -5.10 34.35
CA GLU A 78 7.87 -3.87 33.56
C GLU A 78 9.05 -3.91 32.58
N THR A 79 10.18 -4.49 32.99
CA THR A 79 11.33 -4.72 32.11
C THR A 79 10.96 -5.66 30.96
N LYS A 80 10.25 -6.76 31.25
CA LYS A 80 9.78 -7.72 30.25
C LYS A 80 8.83 -7.06 29.24
N LYS A 81 7.89 -6.21 29.70
CA LYS A 81 7.00 -5.43 28.82
C LYS A 81 7.81 -4.53 27.88
N CYS A 82 8.77 -3.77 28.42
CA CYS A 82 9.63 -2.88 27.63
C CYS A 82 10.43 -3.65 26.55
N LEU A 83 10.95 -4.84 26.89
CA LEU A 83 11.68 -5.69 25.96
C LEU A 83 10.79 -6.22 24.83
N LEU A 84 9.60 -6.72 25.16
CA LEU A 84 8.64 -7.22 24.16
C LEU A 84 8.22 -6.12 23.19
N ASP A 85 7.95 -4.92 23.70
CA ASP A 85 7.62 -3.76 22.87
C ASP A 85 8.76 -3.36 21.94
N ALA A 86 10.01 -3.37 22.44
CA ALA A 86 11.18 -3.07 21.61
C ALA A 86 11.36 -4.09 20.47
N ILE A 87 11.19 -5.39 20.77
CA ILE A 87 11.25 -6.46 19.76
C ILE A 87 10.13 -6.29 18.72
N LYS A 88 8.89 -6.04 19.17
CA LYS A 88 7.72 -5.82 18.30
C LYS A 88 7.93 -4.60 17.39
N ASN A 89 8.43 -3.50 17.94
CA ASN A 89 8.68 -2.27 17.17
C ASN A 89 9.77 -2.47 16.12
N LYS A 90 10.87 -3.17 16.44
CA LYS A 90 11.92 -3.50 15.46
C LYS A 90 11.38 -4.36 14.32
N LYS A 91 10.58 -5.39 14.63
CA LYS A 91 9.91 -6.23 13.63
C LYS A 91 8.99 -5.40 12.72
N ASN A 92 8.14 -4.56 13.32
CA ASN A 92 7.22 -3.70 12.57
C ASN A 92 7.96 -2.69 11.68
N HIS A 93 9.06 -2.12 12.16
CA HIS A 93 9.88 -1.19 11.38
C HIS A 93 10.49 -1.88 10.16
N PHE A 94 11.06 -3.08 10.33
CA PHE A 94 11.58 -3.88 9.23
C PHE A 94 10.49 -4.21 8.19
N LEU A 95 9.30 -4.62 8.64
CA LEU A 95 8.16 -4.89 7.75
C LEU A 95 7.72 -3.63 6.99
N ARG A 96 7.70 -2.45 7.63
CA ARG A 96 7.38 -1.18 6.97
C ARG A 96 8.38 -0.83 5.87
N ILE A 97 9.67 -1.02 6.13
CA ILE A 97 10.72 -0.78 5.12
C ILE A 97 10.50 -1.71 3.92
N GLN A 98 10.21 -3.00 4.15
CA GLN A 98 9.89 -3.92 3.07
C GLN A 98 8.66 -3.49 2.28
N LYS A 99 7.58 -3.09 2.97
CA LYS A 99 6.37 -2.57 2.32
C LYS A 99 6.66 -1.32 1.49
N VAL A 100 7.46 -0.37 1.99
CA VAL A 100 7.87 0.82 1.21
C VAL A 100 8.61 0.40 -0.05
N LYS A 101 9.55 -0.55 0.04
CA LYS A 101 10.28 -1.06 -1.13
C LYS A 101 9.33 -1.70 -2.17
N ILE A 102 8.35 -2.47 -1.72
CA ILE A 102 7.32 -3.08 -2.59
C ILE A 102 6.48 -1.99 -3.27
N GLN A 103 6.04 -0.97 -2.52
CA GLN A 103 5.27 0.15 -3.07
C GLN A 103 6.07 0.96 -4.10
N THR A 104 7.35 1.21 -3.85
CA THR A 104 8.23 1.87 -4.83
C THR A 104 8.36 1.04 -6.10
N ARG A 105 8.53 -0.29 -5.98
CA ARG A 105 8.58 -1.20 -7.13
C ARG A 105 7.25 -1.18 -7.89
N LYS A 106 6.11 -1.28 -7.20
CA LYS A 106 4.76 -1.19 -7.78
C LYS A 106 4.59 0.10 -8.59
N GLN A 107 5.02 1.24 -8.04
CA GLN A 107 4.93 2.51 -8.75
C GLN A 107 5.79 2.52 -10.03
N ALA A 108 6.99 1.97 -9.99
CA ALA A 108 7.84 1.84 -11.18
C ALA A 108 7.18 0.97 -12.27
N MET A 109 6.59 -0.17 -11.88
CA MET A 109 5.83 -1.06 -12.78
C MET A 109 4.63 -0.35 -13.42
N ILE A 110 3.92 0.47 -12.63
CA ILE A 110 2.79 1.29 -13.11
C ILE A 110 3.26 2.32 -14.15
N GLU A 111 4.36 3.05 -13.89
CA GLU A 111 4.89 4.04 -14.84
C GLU A 111 5.42 3.40 -16.13
N GLU A 112 6.04 2.23 -16.03
CA GLU A 112 6.45 1.44 -17.19
C GLU A 112 5.24 1.03 -18.03
N CYS A 113 4.18 0.53 -17.39
CA CYS A 113 2.93 0.20 -18.08
C CYS A 113 2.30 1.42 -18.76
N LYS A 114 2.25 2.59 -18.12
CA LYS A 114 1.77 3.83 -18.76
C LYS A 114 2.55 4.16 -20.03
N THR A 115 3.87 3.99 -19.99
CA THR A 115 4.73 4.20 -21.16
C THR A 115 4.38 3.22 -22.28
N ILE A 116 4.21 1.93 -21.97
CA ILE A 116 3.78 0.90 -22.92
C ILE A 116 2.42 1.25 -23.54
N ILE A 117 1.46 1.71 -22.73
CA ILE A 117 0.12 2.10 -23.18
C ILE A 117 0.17 3.28 -24.15
N HIS A 118 0.91 4.34 -23.82
CA HIS A 118 1.02 5.51 -24.69
C HIS A 118 1.72 5.18 -26.01
N VAL A 119 2.76 4.35 -25.99
CA VAL A 119 3.43 3.88 -27.21
C VAL A 119 2.48 3.05 -28.09
N ALA A 120 1.75 2.11 -27.50
CA ALA A 120 0.78 1.28 -28.22
C ALA A 120 -0.38 2.12 -28.78
N SER A 121 -0.88 3.10 -28.01
CA SER A 121 -1.90 4.05 -28.44
C SER A 121 -1.42 4.89 -29.63
N GLY A 122 -0.21 5.44 -29.58
CA GLY A 122 0.40 6.17 -30.70
C GLY A 122 0.56 5.30 -31.95
N ALA A 123 1.01 4.05 -31.77
CA ALA A 123 1.14 3.09 -32.87
C ALA A 123 -0.22 2.72 -33.49
N ALA A 124 -1.24 2.49 -32.65
CA ALA A 124 -2.61 2.22 -33.12
C ALA A 124 -3.19 3.44 -33.86
N GLY A 125 -2.92 4.65 -33.38
CA GLY A 125 -3.32 5.87 -34.04
C GLY A 125 -2.65 6.04 -35.41
N ALA A 126 -1.36 5.76 -35.52
CA ALA A 126 -0.66 5.76 -36.80
C ALA A 126 -1.16 4.66 -37.76
N ALA A 127 -1.60 3.52 -37.24
CA ALA A 127 -2.12 2.41 -38.03
C ALA A 127 -3.55 2.65 -38.55
N GLY A 128 -4.38 3.44 -37.84
CA GLY A 128 -5.79 3.71 -38.17
C GLY A 128 -6.04 4.67 -39.34
N LEU A 129 -5.17 4.70 -40.35
CA LEU A 129 -5.22 5.65 -41.47
C LEU A 129 -6.29 5.35 -42.53
N ILE A 130 -7.17 4.35 -42.33
CA ILE A 130 -8.18 3.97 -43.33
C ILE A 130 -9.59 4.08 -42.73
N PRO A 131 -10.45 5.01 -43.19
CA PRO A 131 -11.78 5.17 -42.65
C PRO A 131 -12.70 4.08 -43.21
N ILE A 132 -12.65 2.87 -42.64
CA ILE A 132 -13.68 1.85 -42.85
C ILE A 132 -14.10 1.30 -41.49
N PRO A 133 -15.35 1.56 -41.04
CA PRO A 133 -15.86 0.97 -39.82
C PRO A 133 -15.81 -0.55 -39.98
N PHE A 134 -15.22 -1.24 -39.01
CA PHE A 134 -15.10 -2.71 -38.91
C PHE A 134 -13.91 -3.41 -39.61
N SER A 135 -13.09 -2.76 -40.47
CA SER A 135 -11.93 -3.43 -41.11
C SER A 135 -10.60 -3.27 -40.33
N ASP A 136 -10.40 -2.13 -39.64
CA ASP A 136 -9.18 -1.83 -38.89
C ASP A 136 -9.01 -2.66 -37.58
N ALA A 137 -10.06 -3.35 -37.13
CA ALA A 137 -10.01 -4.17 -35.91
C ALA A 137 -9.00 -5.33 -36.02
N LEU A 138 -8.76 -5.84 -37.24
CA LEU A 138 -7.77 -6.89 -37.49
C LEU A 138 -6.31 -6.38 -37.44
N ALA A 139 -6.06 -5.13 -37.80
CA ALA A 139 -4.72 -4.54 -37.83
C ALA A 139 -4.24 -4.03 -36.47
N ILE A 140 -5.15 -3.60 -35.58
CA ILE A 140 -4.82 -3.04 -34.26
C ILE A 140 -4.71 -4.14 -33.18
N ALA A 141 -5.33 -5.31 -33.40
CA ALA A 141 -5.31 -6.42 -32.44
C ALA A 141 -3.88 -6.89 -32.07
N PRO A 142 -2.91 -7.00 -32.99
CA PRO A 142 -1.53 -7.32 -32.63
C PRO A 142 -0.86 -6.26 -31.75
N ILE A 143 -1.15 -4.98 -31.97
CA ILE A 143 -0.62 -3.86 -31.16
C ILE A 143 -1.16 -3.96 -29.73
N GLN A 144 -2.47 -4.20 -29.59
CA GLN A 144 -3.11 -4.36 -28.28
C GLN A 144 -2.66 -5.64 -27.57
N ALA A 145 -2.51 -6.76 -28.27
CA ALA A 145 -1.98 -7.99 -27.70
C ALA A 145 -0.52 -7.82 -27.21
N GLY A 146 0.32 -7.17 -28.01
CA GLY A 146 1.70 -6.84 -27.64
C GLY A 146 1.78 -5.89 -26.44
N MET A 147 0.86 -4.93 -26.34
CA MET A 147 0.73 -4.03 -25.19
C MET A 147 0.44 -4.83 -23.90
N ILE A 148 -0.59 -5.68 -23.92
CA ILE A 148 -0.98 -6.53 -22.78
C ILE A 148 0.19 -7.45 -22.35
N TYR A 149 0.88 -8.06 -23.31
CA TYR A 149 2.04 -8.91 -23.03
C TYR A 149 3.15 -8.15 -22.30
N LYS A 150 3.55 -6.97 -22.82
CA LYS A 150 4.58 -6.15 -22.20
C LYS A 150 4.18 -5.63 -20.81
N MET A 151 2.89 -5.36 -20.58
CA MET A 151 2.40 -4.96 -19.26
C MET A 151 2.50 -6.11 -18.24
N ASN A 152 2.23 -7.34 -18.66
CA ASN A 152 2.41 -8.52 -17.79
C ASN A 152 3.88 -8.76 -17.45
N ASP A 153 4.77 -8.63 -18.45
CA ASP A 153 6.22 -8.70 -18.25
C ASP A 153 6.72 -7.63 -17.27
N ALA A 154 6.27 -6.38 -17.42
CA ALA A 154 6.60 -5.29 -16.49
C ALA A 154 6.16 -5.58 -15.05
N PHE A 155 5.02 -6.25 -14.85
CA PHE A 155 4.56 -6.70 -13.53
C PHE A 155 5.23 -8.00 -13.05
N GLY A 156 6.18 -8.55 -13.80
CA GLY A 156 6.91 -9.77 -13.47
C GLY A 156 6.04 -11.01 -13.48
N MET A 157 5.02 -11.04 -14.33
CA MET A 157 4.08 -12.15 -14.41
C MET A 157 4.58 -13.22 -15.38
N ASP A 158 5.03 -14.34 -14.84
CA ASP A 158 5.20 -15.58 -15.60
C ASP A 158 3.83 -16.25 -15.79
N LEU A 159 3.08 -15.75 -16.77
CA LEU A 159 1.83 -16.38 -17.16
C LEU A 159 2.10 -17.61 -18.00
N ASP A 160 1.57 -18.75 -17.58
CA ASP A 160 1.46 -19.91 -18.45
C ASP A 160 0.77 -19.51 -19.76
N LYS A 161 1.28 -20.03 -20.89
CA LYS A 161 0.84 -19.64 -22.23
C LYS A 161 -0.67 -19.72 -22.43
N SER A 162 -1.33 -20.69 -21.79
CA SER A 162 -2.78 -20.86 -21.83
C SER A 162 -3.53 -19.76 -21.08
N VAL A 163 -3.08 -19.39 -19.88
CA VAL A 163 -3.68 -18.31 -19.06
C VAL A 163 -3.44 -16.96 -19.73
N ALA A 164 -2.22 -16.71 -20.22
CA ALA A 164 -1.91 -15.52 -21.00
C ALA A 164 -2.79 -15.41 -22.25
N ALA A 165 -2.92 -16.49 -23.01
CA ALA A 165 -3.76 -16.54 -24.20
C ALA A 165 -5.24 -16.33 -23.85
N SER A 166 -5.77 -16.99 -22.82
CA SER A 166 -7.15 -16.82 -22.36
C SER A 166 -7.44 -15.40 -21.87
N LEU A 167 -6.49 -14.76 -21.19
CA LEU A 167 -6.61 -13.36 -20.80
C LEU A 167 -6.60 -12.44 -22.01
N ILE A 168 -5.64 -12.59 -22.90
CA ILE A 168 -5.56 -11.80 -24.14
C ILE A 168 -6.85 -11.99 -24.95
N THR A 169 -7.30 -13.23 -25.14
CA THR A 169 -8.55 -13.53 -25.86
C THR A 169 -9.79 -13.01 -25.14
N GLY A 170 -9.88 -13.12 -23.82
CA GLY A 170 -11.02 -12.64 -23.03
C GLY A 170 -11.11 -11.12 -23.05
N LEU A 171 -10.00 -10.43 -22.82
CA LEU A 171 -9.91 -8.96 -22.86
C LEU A 171 -10.20 -8.42 -24.27
N LEU A 172 -9.57 -8.99 -25.30
CA LEU A 172 -9.84 -8.61 -26.70
C LEU A 172 -11.27 -8.97 -27.11
N GLY A 173 -11.80 -10.10 -26.67
CA GLY A 173 -13.19 -10.52 -26.93
C GLY A 173 -14.22 -9.55 -26.34
N VAL A 174 -14.00 -9.07 -25.11
CA VAL A 174 -14.83 -8.02 -24.50
C VAL A 174 -14.82 -6.75 -25.34
N THR A 175 -13.65 -6.34 -25.83
CA THR A 175 -13.55 -5.14 -26.67
C THR A 175 -14.20 -5.31 -28.03
N ALA A 176 -14.10 -6.49 -28.64
CA ALA A 176 -14.78 -6.83 -29.89
C ALA A 176 -16.31 -6.77 -29.71
N VAL A 177 -16.84 -7.31 -28.61
CA VAL A 177 -18.28 -7.23 -28.28
C VAL A 177 -18.70 -5.79 -27.99
N ALA A 178 -17.88 -4.97 -27.32
CA ALA A 178 -18.17 -3.55 -27.12
C ALA A 178 -18.17 -2.74 -28.44
N GLN A 179 -17.33 -3.13 -29.40
CA GLN A 179 -17.25 -2.51 -30.72
C GLN A 179 -18.41 -2.95 -31.64
N VAL A 180 -18.80 -4.23 -31.63
CA VAL A 180 -19.92 -4.79 -32.42
C VAL A 180 -21.28 -4.47 -31.78
N GLY A 181 -21.34 -4.39 -30.45
CA GLY A 181 -22.54 -4.05 -29.67
C GLY A 181 -23.01 -2.59 -29.80
N ARG A 182 -22.27 -1.74 -30.54
CA ARG A 182 -22.67 -0.38 -30.90
C ARG A 182 -24.02 -0.29 -31.61
N THR A 183 -24.53 -1.40 -32.16
CA THR A 183 -25.85 -1.45 -32.84
C THR A 183 -27.03 -1.70 -31.89
N ILE A 184 -26.84 -2.18 -30.65
CA ILE A 184 -27.96 -2.68 -29.81
C ILE A 184 -28.42 -1.68 -28.73
N VAL A 185 -27.74 -0.55 -28.53
CA VAL A 185 -28.14 0.42 -27.49
C VAL A 185 -28.32 1.82 -28.06
N ASN A 186 -29.56 2.09 -28.49
CA ASN A 186 -30.08 3.43 -28.83
C ASN A 186 -29.97 4.45 -27.67
N GLY A 187 -29.52 4.05 -26.47
CA GLY A 187 -29.18 4.95 -25.36
C GLY A 187 -27.68 5.28 -25.21
N PHE A 188 -26.78 4.48 -25.79
CA PHE A 188 -25.31 4.60 -25.65
C PHE A 188 -24.60 5.18 -26.87
N LEU A 189 -25.30 5.31 -28.00
CA LEU A 189 -24.83 5.94 -29.24
C LEU A 189 -24.42 7.42 -29.10
N LYS A 190 -24.73 8.07 -27.96
CA LYS A 190 -24.36 9.48 -27.70
C LYS A 190 -22.92 9.66 -27.18
N PHE A 191 -22.21 8.58 -26.86
CA PHE A 191 -20.89 8.64 -26.20
C PHE A 191 -19.72 8.10 -27.01
N ILE A 192 -19.98 7.54 -28.19
CA ILE A 192 -19.01 7.66 -29.28
C ILE A 192 -19.15 9.11 -29.71
N PRO A 193 -18.07 9.91 -29.78
CA PRO A 193 -18.18 11.24 -30.35
C PRO A 193 -18.80 11.06 -31.74
N ILE A 194 -20.06 11.47 -31.94
CA ILE A 194 -20.61 11.71 -33.28
C ILE A 194 -19.92 12.99 -33.75
N VAL A 195 -18.62 12.92 -33.96
CA VAL A 195 -17.85 13.97 -34.57
C VAL A 195 -17.68 13.50 -35.98
N GLY A 196 -18.45 14.12 -36.88
CA GLY A 196 -18.27 13.93 -38.31
C GLY A 196 -16.77 14.02 -38.64
N SER A 197 -16.28 13.05 -39.41
CA SER A 197 -14.98 13.11 -40.07
C SER A 197 -13.77 13.44 -39.16
N VAL A 198 -13.71 12.95 -37.93
CA VAL A 198 -12.42 12.81 -37.23
C VAL A 198 -11.75 11.54 -37.72
N SER A 199 -10.52 11.66 -38.23
CA SER A 199 -9.76 10.56 -38.84
C SER A 199 -9.72 9.31 -37.96
N GLY A 200 -9.88 8.11 -38.56
CA GLY A 200 -9.88 6.81 -37.86
C GLY A 200 -8.69 6.61 -36.91
N SER A 201 -7.57 7.27 -37.21
CA SER A 201 -6.37 7.34 -36.37
C SER A 201 -6.63 7.83 -34.95
N ALA A 202 -7.41 8.89 -34.73
CA ALA A 202 -7.63 9.41 -33.39
C ALA A 202 -8.51 8.45 -32.56
N THR A 203 -9.50 7.82 -33.21
CA THR A 203 -10.36 6.83 -32.56
C THR A 203 -9.59 5.57 -32.15
N ALA A 204 -8.68 5.08 -32.99
CA ALA A 204 -7.85 3.92 -32.71
C ALA A 204 -6.91 4.12 -31.50
N ALA A 205 -6.29 5.30 -31.40
CA ALA A 205 -5.45 5.67 -30.26
C ALA A 205 -6.24 5.70 -28.94
N ILE A 206 -7.38 6.40 -28.93
CA ILE A 206 -8.21 6.56 -27.73
C ILE A 206 -8.71 5.21 -27.20
N ILE A 207 -9.16 4.32 -28.08
CA ILE A 207 -9.63 2.98 -27.68
C ILE A 207 -8.49 2.16 -27.09
N THR A 208 -7.32 2.15 -27.76
CA THR A 208 -6.15 1.40 -27.32
C THR A 208 -5.65 1.89 -25.96
N GLU A 209 -5.62 3.21 -25.76
CA GLU A 209 -5.28 3.82 -24.48
C GLU A 209 -6.28 3.42 -23.37
N GLY A 210 -7.58 3.44 -23.66
CA GLY A 210 -8.62 3.01 -22.71
C GLY A 210 -8.47 1.55 -22.28
N ILE A 211 -8.20 0.65 -23.24
CA ILE A 211 -7.94 -0.78 -22.96
C ILE A 211 -6.71 -0.93 -22.06
N GLY A 212 -5.63 -0.22 -22.40
CA GLY A 212 -4.39 -0.24 -21.63
C GLY A 212 -4.59 0.18 -20.18
N PHE A 213 -5.24 1.32 -19.93
CA PHE A 213 -5.50 1.79 -18.56
C PHE A 213 -6.48 0.91 -17.80
N ALA A 214 -7.48 0.34 -18.47
CA ALA A 214 -8.39 -0.62 -17.85
C ALA A 214 -7.65 -1.89 -17.39
N TYR A 215 -6.74 -2.40 -18.21
CA TYR A 215 -5.93 -3.55 -17.83
C TYR A 215 -4.91 -3.22 -16.73
N LEU A 216 -4.31 -2.03 -16.75
CA LEU A 216 -3.44 -1.56 -15.67
C LEU A 216 -4.18 -1.56 -14.33
N LYS A 217 -5.45 -1.14 -14.31
CA LYS A 217 -6.29 -1.17 -13.10
C LYS A 217 -6.54 -2.60 -12.61
N VAL A 218 -6.69 -3.57 -13.50
CA VAL A 218 -6.76 -4.99 -13.13
C VAL A 218 -5.45 -5.43 -12.47
N LEU A 219 -4.30 -5.13 -13.07
CA LEU A 219 -2.99 -5.47 -12.52
C LEU A 219 -2.78 -4.83 -11.14
N GLU A 220 -3.15 -3.56 -10.96
CA GLU A 220 -3.11 -2.87 -9.67
C GLU A 220 -4.00 -3.52 -8.61
N LYS A 221 -5.22 -3.95 -8.97
CA LYS A 221 -6.16 -4.64 -8.06
C LYS A 221 -5.69 -6.05 -7.69
N CYS A 222 -5.01 -6.74 -8.59
CA CYS A 222 -4.48 -8.10 -8.39
C CYS A 222 -3.08 -8.11 -7.75
N PHE A 223 -2.42 -6.96 -7.61
CA PHE A 223 -1.10 -6.86 -6.99
C PHE A 223 -1.18 -7.02 -5.47
N ASN A 224 -0.40 -7.95 -4.92
CA ASN A 224 -0.28 -8.17 -3.49
C ASN A 224 0.78 -7.23 -2.88
N ASP A 225 0.34 -6.25 -2.09
CA ASP A 225 1.22 -5.26 -1.45
C ASP A 225 2.14 -5.84 -0.34
N GLU A 226 1.97 -7.12 0.01
CA GLU A 226 2.81 -7.82 0.99
C GLU A 226 3.89 -8.68 0.35
N THR A 227 3.59 -9.38 -0.75
CA THR A 227 4.55 -10.21 -1.48
C THR A 227 5.23 -9.48 -2.63
N GLY A 228 4.56 -8.48 -3.20
CA GLY A 228 5.02 -7.76 -4.41
C GLY A 228 4.78 -8.53 -5.71
N GLU A 229 3.85 -9.48 -5.71
CA GLU A 229 3.49 -10.34 -6.85
C GLU A 229 2.03 -10.10 -7.26
N VAL A 230 1.71 -10.37 -8.52
CA VAL A 230 0.32 -10.29 -9.02
C VAL A 230 -0.33 -11.67 -8.90
N ASN A 231 -1.44 -11.73 -8.18
CA ASN A 231 -2.24 -12.94 -8.03
C ASN A 231 -3.52 -12.80 -8.83
N PHE A 232 -3.57 -13.46 -9.98
CA PHE A 232 -4.76 -13.44 -10.82
C PHE A 232 -5.86 -14.34 -10.25
N PRO A 233 -7.08 -13.81 -10.05
CA PRO A 233 -8.24 -14.63 -9.76
C PRO A 233 -8.69 -15.38 -11.02
N GLU A 234 -9.82 -16.08 -10.96
CA GLU A 234 -10.41 -16.72 -12.13
C GLU A 234 -10.62 -15.72 -13.28
N ILE A 235 -10.45 -16.21 -14.52
CA ILE A 235 -10.51 -15.40 -15.75
C ILE A 235 -11.81 -14.59 -15.85
N ASP A 236 -12.93 -15.14 -15.41
CA ASP A 236 -14.23 -14.45 -15.42
C ASP A 236 -14.24 -13.23 -14.49
N MET A 237 -13.58 -13.33 -13.35
CA MET A 237 -13.42 -12.22 -12.41
C MET A 237 -12.49 -11.15 -12.99
N ILE A 238 -11.40 -11.55 -13.65
CA ILE A 238 -10.50 -10.63 -14.35
C ILE A 238 -11.24 -9.88 -15.46
N THR A 239 -12.06 -10.61 -16.23
CA THR A 239 -12.89 -10.06 -17.29
C THR A 239 -13.93 -9.07 -16.74
N SER A 240 -14.52 -9.36 -15.57
CA SER A 240 -15.44 -8.46 -14.87
C SER A 240 -14.75 -7.18 -14.38
N LEU A 241 -13.60 -7.32 -13.71
CA LEU A 241 -12.78 -6.19 -13.24
C LEU A 241 -12.31 -5.32 -14.40
N PHE A 242 -11.95 -5.92 -15.53
CA PHE A 242 -11.60 -5.21 -16.75
C PHE A 242 -12.79 -4.41 -17.29
N LYS A 243 -13.97 -5.03 -17.43
CA LYS A 243 -15.20 -4.33 -17.87
C LYS A 243 -15.51 -3.15 -16.95
N GLU A 244 -15.53 -3.37 -15.64
CA GLU A 244 -15.77 -2.32 -14.64
C GLU A 244 -14.75 -1.17 -14.79
N SER A 245 -13.46 -1.50 -14.92
CA SER A 245 -12.40 -0.50 -15.04
C SER A 245 -12.49 0.26 -16.37
N TYR A 246 -12.81 -0.43 -17.47
CA TYR A 246 -12.96 0.17 -18.80
C TYR A 246 -14.13 1.16 -18.84
N PHE A 247 -15.31 0.75 -18.35
CA PHE A 247 -16.49 1.62 -18.34
C PHE A 247 -16.42 2.75 -17.29
N SER A 248 -15.66 2.58 -16.22
CA SER A 248 -15.46 3.65 -15.22
C SER A 248 -14.46 4.72 -15.69
N LEU A 249 -13.47 4.37 -16.51
CA LEU A 249 -12.55 5.34 -17.13
C LEU A 249 -13.29 6.28 -18.11
N ASP A 250 -14.30 5.77 -18.83
CA ASP A 250 -15.17 6.56 -19.71
C ASP A 250 -16.00 7.61 -18.94
N SER A 251 -16.27 7.36 -17.65
CA SER A 251 -16.97 8.31 -16.78
C SER A 251 -16.06 9.48 -16.32
N ILE A 252 -14.74 9.26 -16.27
CA ILE A 252 -13.76 10.25 -15.82
C ILE A 252 -13.40 11.26 -16.94
N LYS A 253 -13.40 10.85 -18.21
CA LYS A 253 -13.21 11.77 -19.35
C LYS A 253 -14.35 12.77 -19.53
N GLN A 254 -15.52 12.55 -18.91
CA GLN A 254 -16.64 13.51 -18.87
C GLN A 254 -16.52 14.55 -17.73
N LEU A 255 -15.52 14.44 -16.85
CA LEU A 255 -15.33 15.29 -15.67
C LEU A 255 -14.15 16.25 -15.77
N LYS A 256 -13.44 16.31 -16.90
CA LYS A 256 -12.49 17.40 -17.18
C LYS A 256 -13.17 18.44 -18.08
N PRO A 257 -13.25 19.72 -17.65
CA PRO A 257 -13.79 20.80 -18.47
C PRO A 257 -12.94 21.05 -19.72
#